data_AF-A0A1I8MU85-F1
#
_entry.id   AF-A0A1I8MU85-F1
#
_cell.length_a   1.000
_cell.length_b   1.000
_cell.length_c   1.000
_cell.angle_alpha   90.00
_cell.angle_beta   90.00
_cell.angle_gamma   90.00
#
_symmetry.space_group_name_H-M   'P 1'
#
loop_
_entity.id
_entity.type
_entity.pdbx_description
1 polymer ?
#
loop_
_entity_poly.entity_id
_entity_poly.type
_entity_poly.pdbx_seq_one_letter_code
_entity_poly.pdbx_strand_id
1 'polypeptide(L)' 'MKFLSLFFIFGLLAVIASMGSMVAGEPLPSPRGRPATTTKRPKADSDGEAGAGDRR' A
#
# COMPACT_ATOMS: atom_id res chain seq x y z
N MET A 1 43.94 -15.90 -0.78
CA MET A 1 44.05 -14.43 -0.65
C MET A 1 43.12 -13.67 -1.59
N LYS A 2 43.14 -13.92 -2.91
CA LYS A 2 42.31 -13.20 -3.91
C LYS A 2 40.79 -13.27 -3.66
N PHE A 3 40.29 -14.41 -3.20
CA PHE A 3 38.87 -14.60 -2.88
C PHE A 3 38.38 -13.75 -1.71
N LEU A 4 39.20 -13.58 -0.67
CA LEU A 4 38.85 -12.73 0.48
C LEU A 4 38.76 -11.26 0.05
N SER A 5 39.69 -10.81 -0.79
CA SER A 5 39.65 -9.47 -1.38
C SER A 5 38.40 -9.27 -2.23
N LEU A 6 38.02 -10.28 -3.02
CA LEU A 6 36.83 -10.22 -3.86
C LEU A 6 35.54 -10.15 -3.02
N PHE A 7 35.44 -10.98 -1.98
CA PHE A 7 34.35 -10.92 -1.01
C PHE A 7 34.25 -9.54 -0.34
N PHE A 8 35.38 -8.95 0.03
CA PHE A 8 35.41 -7.65 0.69
C PHE A 8 34.93 -6.52 -0.23
N ILE A 9 35.34 -6.53 -1.51
CA ILE A 9 34.91 -5.54 -2.50
C ILE A 9 33.40 -5.65 -2.75
N PHE A 10 32.88 -6.86 -2.97
CA PHE A 10 31.45 -7.05 -3.19
C PHE A 10 30.61 -6.77 -1.93
N GLY A 11 31.14 -7.12 -0.74
CA GLY A 11 30.51 -6.79 0.53
C GLY A 11 30.44 -5.28 0.77
N LEU A 12 31.52 -4.56 0.47
CA LEU A 12 31.55 -3.10 0.56
C LEU A 12 30.56 -2.45 -0.40
N LEU A 13 30.50 -2.93 -1.65
CA LEU A 13 29.52 -2.47 -2.63
C LEU A 13 28.08 -2.70 -2.18
N ALA A 14 27.78 -3.85 -1.56
CA ALA A 14 26.44 -4.16 -1.04
C ALA A 14 26.03 -3.20 0.08
N VAL A 15 26.95 -2.85 0.99
CA VAL A 15 26.69 -1.88 2.06
C VAL A 15 26.39 -0.50 1.47
N ILE A 16 27.22 -0.02 0.54
CA ILE A 16 27.00 1.28 -0.12
C ILE A 16 25.66 1.31 -0.86
N ALA A 17 25.33 0.25 -1.60
CA ALA A 17 24.07 0.14 -2.33
C ALA A 17 22.85 0.17 -1.40
N SER A 18 22.94 -0.50 -0.24
CA SER A 18 21.85 -0.49 0.76
C SER A 18 21.57 0.92 1.28
N MET A 19 22.61 1.70 1.56
CA MET A 19 22.48 3.08 2.02
C MET A 19 21.90 4.00 0.94
N GLY A 20 22.33 3.84 -0.33
CA GLY A 20 21.79 4.63 -1.45
C GLY A 20 20.30 4.40 -1.70
N SER A 21 19.83 3.16 -1.54
CA SER A 21 18.41 2.80 -1.75
C SER A 21 17.45 3.49 -0.77
N MET A 22 17.91 3.75 0.47
CA MET A 22 17.10 4.43 1.49
C MET A 22 17.00 5.94 1.25
N VAL A 23 17.98 6.53 0.56
CA VAL A 23 18.08 7.99 0.35
C VAL A 23 17.36 8.45 -0.92
N ALA A 24 17.32 7.61 -1.96
CA ALA A 24 16.78 7.98 -3.28
C ALA A 24 15.46 7.26 -3.64
N GLY A 25 14.83 6.59 -2.69
CA GLY A 25 13.54 5.93 -2.92
C GLY A 25 12.41 6.94 -3.04
N GLU A 26 12.14 7.43 -4.25
CA GLU A 26 10.83 8.02 -4.53
C GLU A 26 9.74 6.99 -4.14
N PRO A 27 8.71 7.40 -3.39
CA PRO A 27 7.67 6.47 -2.99
C PRO A 27 7.06 5.84 -4.25
N LEU A 28 7.04 4.51 -4.30
CA LEU A 28 6.40 3.77 -5.38
C LEU A 28 5.01 4.35 -5.62
N PRO A 29 4.59 4.53 -6.89
CA PRO A 29 3.30 5.12 -7.18
C PRO A 29 2.23 4.36 -6.40
N SER A 30 1.48 5.10 -5.58
CA SER A 30 0.40 4.53 -4.77
C SER A 30 -0.42 3.60 -5.64
N PRO A 31 -0.66 2.34 -5.23
CA PRO A 31 -1.40 1.37 -6.03
C PRO A 31 -2.65 2.07 -6.53
N ARG A 32 -2.84 2.11 -7.86
CA ARG A 32 -3.98 2.81 -8.48
C ARG A 32 -5.23 2.37 -7.73
N GLY A 33 -5.71 3.24 -6.83
CA GLY A 33 -6.85 2.95 -5.98
C GLY A 33 -7.95 2.48 -6.90
N ARG A 34 -8.65 1.42 -6.47
CA ARG A 34 -9.82 0.86 -7.16
C ARG A 34 -10.54 2.01 -7.89
N PRO A 35 -10.76 1.90 -9.22
CA PRO A 35 -11.27 3.02 -10.01
C PRO A 35 -12.36 3.71 -9.23
N ALA A 36 -12.34 5.04 -9.13
CA ALA A 36 -13.39 5.78 -8.44
C ALA A 36 -14.72 5.30 -9.02
N THR A 37 -15.38 4.38 -8.33
CA THR A 37 -16.63 3.79 -8.81
C THR A 37 -17.63 4.91 -8.60
N THR A 38 -17.80 5.71 -9.64
CA THR A 38 -18.79 6.79 -9.75
C THR A 38 -20.20 6.26 -9.42
N THR A 39 -20.41 4.96 -9.55
CA THR A 39 -21.60 4.28 -9.06
C THR A 39 -21.55 4.11 -7.54
N LYS A 40 -21.98 5.14 -6.80
CA LYS A 40 -22.64 4.88 -5.51
C LYS A 40 -23.76 3.88 -5.81
N ARG A 41 -23.76 2.73 -5.13
CA ARG A 41 -24.94 1.85 -5.11
C ARG A 41 -26.12 2.74 -4.67
N PRO A 42 -27.25 2.78 -5.39
CA PRO A 42 -28.42 3.51 -4.93
C PRO A 42 -28.71 3.12 -3.48
N LYS A 43 -28.90 4.11 -2.59
CA LYS A 43 -29.46 3.82 -1.26
C LYS A 43 -30.84 3.20 -1.54
N ALA A 44 -31.09 2.02 -1.00
CA ALA A 44 -32.45 1.53 -0.95
C ALA A 44 -33.22 2.47 -0.03
N ASP A 45 -34.30 3.09 -0.52
CA ASP A 45 -35.21 3.94 0.25
C ASP A 45 -36.09 3.07 1.18
N SER A 46 -35.47 2.28 2.05
CA SER A 46 -36.16 1.39 2.97
C SER A 46 -35.80 1.68 4.42
N ASP A 47 -35.67 2.96 4.77
CA ASP A 47 -35.50 3.44 6.15
C ASP A 47 -36.53 4.54 6.48
N GLY A 48 -37.81 4.34 6.12
CA GLY A 48 -38.73 5.46 6.09
C GLY A 48 -40.22 5.22 6.26
N GLU A 49 -40.72 4.06 6.71
CA GLU A 49 -42.07 3.99 7.29
C GLU A 49 -42.35 2.65 7.98
N ALA A 50 -43.24 2.69 8.98
CA ALA A 50 -43.73 1.59 9.80
C ALA A 50 -42.90 1.18 11.03
N GLY A 51 -42.54 2.18 11.85
CA GLY A 51 -42.80 2.05 13.28
C GLY A 51 -44.31 1.97 13.53
N ALA A 52 -44.92 0.83 13.24
CA ALA A 52 -46.28 0.51 13.68
C ALA A 52 -46.14 -0.31 14.96
N GLY A 53 -46.65 0.26 16.06
CA GLY A 53 -46.35 -0.16 17.41
C GLY A 53 -46.67 -1.61 17.73
N ASP A 54 -45.67 -2.31 18.24
CA ASP A 54 -45.86 -3.47 19.10
C ASP A 54 -45.84 -2.98 20.55
N ARG A 55 -46.99 -2.46 20.99
CA ARG A 55 -47.34 -2.33 22.41
C ARG A 55 -48.64 -3.09 22.63
N ARG A 56 -48.55 -4.39 22.90
CA ARG A 56 -49.46 -5.11 23.80
C ARG A 56 -48.91 -6.47 24.19
#